data_AF-A0A8S1EWY2-F1
#
_entry.id   AF-A0A8S1EWY2-F1
#
_cell.length_a   1.000
_cell.length_b   1.000
_cell.length_c   1.000
_cell.angle_alpha   90.00
_cell.angle_beta   90.00
_cell.angle_gamma   90.00
#
_symmetry.space_group_name_H-M   'P 1'
#
loop_
_entity.id
_entity.type
_entity.pdbx_description
1 polymer ?
#
loop_
_entity_poly.entity_id
_entity_poly.type
_entity_poly.pdbx_seq_one_letter_code
_entity_poly.pdbx_strand_id
1 'polypeptide(L)'
;MKEENSSNEWEILFEECNKLPKGPENSPENLKHIMRLFVADFTRSMESRLHSKFWQIMKNMIDSMTNSSPDKIVRDNVLNLSIGYLTDLSLLVHSFYKMPNLNLPPFLTFKSRNSKEFKSTTLFRVFGAFIALRMGDLMRYKGENERAREYYELSVCINQADGTAWNQLGVINSKCGKLLESLYCHSRALYAYQPFQTASANLSAIFRKFANKDTSKEMPLRDLFIAIISKIHFMLNIEGGDEVFERLGPAIGESKEMICSLVAASDNLDAELDRESSIFKNIEKLWKISHKELLQHMNIQKPSDEQLHLLMLLLRRPEYCTTANSSELVSYLKSRGDSVIPDPERFHIFM
;
A
#
# COMPACT_ATOMS: atom_id res chain seq x y z
N MET A 1 36.84 16.93 13.46
CA MET A 1 36.54 17.26 14.88
C MET A 1 35.06 17.18 15.29
N LYS A 2 34.10 17.98 14.76
CA LYS A 2 32.67 17.85 15.18
C LYS A 2 31.96 16.60 14.63
N GLU A 3 32.23 16.18 13.39
CA GLU A 3 31.65 14.96 12.81
C GLU A 3 32.25 13.67 13.41
N GLU A 4 33.55 13.66 13.71
CA GLU A 4 34.22 12.52 14.38
C GLU A 4 33.69 12.27 15.80
N ASN A 5 33.41 13.32 16.58
CA ASN A 5 32.82 13.17 17.91
C ASN A 5 31.37 12.63 17.87
N SER A 6 30.58 12.99 16.85
CA SER A 6 29.21 12.49 16.67
C SER A 6 29.18 11.01 16.24
N SER A 7 30.18 10.57 15.47
CA SER A 7 30.33 9.15 15.07
C SER A 7 30.58 8.25 16.28
N ASN A 8 31.48 8.68 17.17
CA ASN A 8 31.84 7.92 18.37
C ASN A 8 30.68 7.86 19.39
N GLU A 9 29.93 8.96 19.55
CA GLU A 9 28.77 9.00 20.45
C GLU A 9 27.67 8.01 20.03
N TRP A 10 27.32 7.96 18.74
CA TRP A 10 26.29 7.03 18.26
C TRP A 10 26.70 5.57 18.45
N GLU A 11 27.98 5.23 18.20
CA GLU A 11 28.50 3.87 18.37
C GLU A 11 28.40 3.39 19.81
N ILE A 12 28.81 4.22 20.78
CA ILE A 12 28.67 3.92 22.21
C ILE A 12 27.20 3.69 22.58
N LEU A 13 26.31 4.61 22.19
CA LEU A 13 24.87 4.47 22.44
C LEU A 13 24.30 3.19 21.78
N PHE A 14 24.79 2.81 20.61
CA PHE A 14 24.31 1.65 19.89
C PHE A 14 24.75 0.34 20.56
N GLU A 15 25.97 0.29 21.08
CA GLU A 15 26.45 -0.84 21.89
C GLU A 15 25.64 -0.98 23.19
N GLU A 16 25.36 0.13 23.88
CA GLU A 16 24.51 0.15 25.08
C GLU A 16 23.09 -0.35 24.79
N CYS A 17 22.52 0.00 23.63
CA CYS A 17 21.18 -0.40 23.20
C CYS A 17 20.99 -1.93 23.15
N ASN A 18 22.06 -2.69 22.95
CA ASN A 18 22.02 -4.15 22.93
C ASN A 18 22.13 -4.79 24.32
N LYS A 19 22.58 -4.03 25.32
CA LYS A 19 22.74 -4.47 26.71
C LYS A 19 21.50 -4.17 27.57
N LEU A 20 20.59 -3.33 27.10
CA LEU A 20 19.39 -2.96 27.84
C LEU A 20 18.49 -4.17 28.13
N PRO A 21 17.82 -4.19 29.29
CA PRO A 21 16.95 -5.28 29.66
C PRO A 21 15.76 -5.39 28.69
N LYS A 22 15.47 -6.64 28.31
CA LYS A 22 14.31 -6.96 27.46
C LYS A 22 13.08 -7.12 28.33
N GLY A 23 11.90 -7.06 27.72
CA GLY A 23 10.62 -7.23 28.41
C GLY A 23 9.71 -6.00 28.29
N PRO A 24 8.38 -6.20 28.38
CA PRO A 24 7.40 -5.13 28.25
C PRO A 24 7.58 -4.01 29.29
N GLU A 25 7.98 -4.35 30.52
CA GLU A 25 8.25 -3.43 31.63
C GLU A 25 9.41 -2.48 31.35
N ASN A 26 10.38 -2.90 30.54
CA ASN A 26 11.56 -2.11 30.17
C ASN A 26 11.35 -1.30 28.86
N SER A 27 10.17 -1.41 28.24
CA SER A 27 9.87 -0.74 26.97
C SER A 27 10.05 0.79 27.04
N PRO A 28 9.58 1.50 28.09
CA PRO A 28 9.77 2.95 28.21
C PRO A 28 11.22 3.41 28.12
N GLU A 29 12.14 2.69 28.78
CA GLU A 29 13.57 2.99 28.78
C GLU A 29 14.20 2.68 27.43
N ASN A 30 13.89 1.51 26.87
CA ASN A 30 14.37 1.09 25.56
C ASN A 30 13.94 2.05 24.43
N LEU A 31 12.68 2.51 24.45
CA LEU A 31 12.16 3.47 23.47
C LEU A 31 12.90 4.82 23.58
N LYS A 32 13.09 5.33 24.81
CA LYS A 32 13.86 6.56 25.05
C LYS A 32 15.31 6.45 24.56
N HIS A 33 15.95 5.30 24.76
CA HIS A 33 17.31 5.07 24.28
C HIS A 33 17.40 5.08 22.75
N ILE A 34 16.44 4.46 22.07
CA ILE A 34 16.35 4.53 20.59
C ILE A 34 16.14 5.98 20.12
N MET A 35 15.31 6.78 20.82
CA MET A 35 15.13 8.20 20.48
C MET A 35 16.44 8.98 20.57
N ARG A 36 17.32 8.69 21.55
CA ARG A 36 18.67 9.29 21.65
C ARG A 36 19.54 8.94 20.45
N LEU A 37 19.49 7.69 19.98
CA LEU A 37 20.21 7.27 18.77
C LEU A 37 19.75 8.06 17.53
N PHE A 38 18.45 8.30 17.39
CA PHE A 38 17.91 9.13 16.30
C PHE A 38 18.38 10.59 16.35
N VAL A 39 18.60 11.15 17.54
CA VAL A 39 19.14 12.51 17.74
C VAL A 39 20.64 12.57 17.44
N ALA A 40 21.38 11.54 17.85
CA ALA A 40 22.82 11.44 17.61
C ALA A 40 23.10 11.33 16.11
N ASP A 41 22.47 10.36 15.43
CA ASP A 41 22.58 10.17 13.98
C ASP A 41 21.33 9.51 13.38
N PHE A 42 20.49 10.33 12.75
CA PHE A 42 19.30 9.87 12.02
C PHE A 42 19.63 8.88 10.90
N THR A 43 20.72 9.11 10.14
CA THR A 43 21.05 8.31 8.95
C THR A 43 21.41 6.90 9.37
N ARG A 44 22.37 6.77 10.29
CA ARG A 44 22.80 5.47 10.85
C ARG A 44 21.64 4.76 11.55
N SER A 45 20.78 5.51 12.24
CA SER A 45 19.59 4.96 12.91
C SER A 45 18.59 4.36 11.93
N MET A 46 18.37 5.01 10.78
CA MET A 46 17.50 4.50 9.73
C MET A 46 18.11 3.29 9.02
N GLU A 47 19.40 3.33 8.68
CA GLU A 47 20.13 2.23 8.05
C GLU A 47 20.17 0.99 8.95
N SER A 48 20.30 1.19 10.27
CA SER A 48 20.25 0.14 11.29
C SER A 48 18.81 -0.30 11.63
N ARG A 49 17.80 0.19 10.90
CA ARG A 49 16.38 -0.14 11.06
C ARG A 49 15.83 0.09 12.48
N LEU A 50 16.35 1.10 13.19
CA LEU A 50 15.93 1.39 14.57
C LEU A 50 14.45 1.81 14.68
N HIS A 51 13.87 2.40 13.64
CA HIS A 51 12.42 2.67 13.58
C HIS A 51 11.60 1.37 13.68
N SER A 52 12.04 0.31 13.00
CA SER A 52 11.39 -1.00 13.07
C SER A 52 11.54 -1.62 14.46
N LYS A 53 12.73 -1.55 15.07
CA LYS A 53 12.96 -1.99 16.46
C LYS A 53 12.10 -1.21 17.46
N PHE A 54 11.98 0.11 17.27
CA PHE A 54 11.13 0.99 18.08
C PHE A 54 9.66 0.53 18.06
N TRP A 55 9.12 0.28 16.86
CA TRP A 55 7.76 -0.25 16.73
C TRP A 55 7.60 -1.64 17.35
N GLN A 56 8.58 -2.53 17.17
CA GLN A 56 8.51 -3.89 17.73
C GLN A 56 8.42 -3.85 19.26
N ILE A 57 9.24 -3.03 19.92
CA ILE A 57 9.22 -2.86 21.38
C ILE A 57 7.86 -2.31 21.83
N MET A 58 7.37 -1.27 21.16
CA MET A 58 6.07 -0.67 21.44
C MET A 58 4.92 -1.66 21.23
N LYS A 59 4.95 -2.46 20.15
CA LYS A 59 3.93 -3.47 19.84
C LYS A 59 3.93 -4.59 20.87
N ASN A 60 5.10 -5.05 21.31
CA ASN A 60 5.21 -6.05 22.38
C ASN A 60 4.63 -5.53 23.70
N MET A 61 4.86 -4.24 24.03
CA MET A 61 4.24 -3.59 25.19
C MET A 61 2.72 -3.54 25.07
N ILE A 62 2.19 -3.12 23.92
CA ILE A 62 0.74 -3.11 23.64
C ILE A 62 0.16 -4.52 23.81
N ASP A 63 0.76 -5.53 23.19
CA ASP A 63 0.26 -6.91 23.22
C ASP A 63 0.32 -7.50 24.63
N SER A 64 1.42 -7.30 25.34
CA SER A 64 1.56 -7.79 26.72
C SER A 64 0.50 -7.20 27.64
N MET A 65 0.31 -5.87 27.58
CA MET A 65 -0.66 -5.18 28.45
C MET A 65 -2.11 -5.53 28.09
N THR A 66 -2.43 -5.64 26.79
CA THR A 66 -3.79 -5.95 26.32
C THR A 66 -4.17 -7.41 26.48
N ASN A 67 -3.21 -8.34 26.43
CA ASN A 67 -3.46 -9.76 26.70
C ASN A 67 -3.54 -10.05 28.20
N SER A 68 -2.88 -9.26 29.05
CA SER A 68 -2.90 -9.44 30.51
C SER A 68 -4.17 -8.91 31.16
N SER A 69 -4.91 -8.01 30.50
CA SER A 69 -6.18 -7.48 31.01
C SER A 69 -7.16 -7.18 29.87
N PRO A 70 -8.40 -7.70 29.93
CA PRO A 70 -9.43 -7.37 28.96
C PRO A 70 -9.97 -5.93 29.12
N ASP A 71 -9.60 -5.24 30.21
CA ASP A 71 -10.10 -3.90 30.55
C ASP A 71 -9.79 -2.88 29.43
N LYS A 72 -10.85 -2.18 29.00
CA LYS A 72 -10.76 -1.11 28.01
C LYS A 72 -9.86 0.04 28.49
N ILE A 73 -9.86 0.36 29.78
CA ILE A 73 -9.04 1.45 30.34
C ILE A 73 -7.55 1.12 30.18
N VAL A 74 -7.14 -0.12 30.49
CA VAL A 74 -5.75 -0.58 30.31
C VAL A 74 -5.34 -0.49 28.83
N ARG A 75 -6.22 -0.94 27.92
CA ARG A 75 -6.01 -0.85 26.47
C ARG A 75 -5.87 0.61 25.99
N ASP A 76 -6.78 1.48 26.41
CA ASP A 76 -6.75 2.89 26.00
C ASP A 76 -5.50 3.61 26.54
N ASN A 77 -5.08 3.30 27.77
CA ASN A 77 -3.87 3.86 28.37
C ASN A 77 -2.62 3.47 27.59
N VAL A 78 -2.42 2.18 27.29
CA VAL A 78 -1.22 1.74 26.56
C VAL A 78 -1.20 2.25 25.11
N LEU A 79 -2.37 2.38 24.47
CA LEU A 79 -2.47 2.96 23.12
C LEU A 79 -2.18 4.47 23.14
N ASN A 80 -2.71 5.22 24.10
CA ASN A 80 -2.43 6.66 24.23
C ASN A 80 -0.95 6.92 24.55
N LEU A 81 -0.34 6.10 25.41
CA LEU A 81 1.09 6.14 25.68
C LEU A 81 1.92 5.88 24.41
N SER A 82 1.52 4.90 23.61
CA SER A 82 2.18 4.53 22.36
C SER A 82 2.08 5.65 21.30
N ILE A 83 0.92 6.32 21.22
CA ILE A 83 0.75 7.52 20.39
C ILE A 83 1.74 8.61 20.82
N GLY A 84 1.85 8.86 22.14
CA GLY A 84 2.81 9.82 22.69
C GLY A 84 4.25 9.52 22.27
N TYR A 85 4.72 8.27 22.45
CA TYR A 85 6.06 7.88 22.03
C TYR A 85 6.32 8.05 20.53
N LEU A 86 5.36 7.69 19.68
CA LEU A 86 5.51 7.81 18.23
C LEU A 86 5.52 9.28 17.78
N THR A 87 4.65 10.10 18.39
CA THR A 87 4.62 11.55 18.19
C THR A 87 5.93 12.19 18.62
N ASP A 88 6.41 11.88 19.82
CA ASP A 88 7.65 12.43 20.35
C ASP A 88 8.85 12.03 19.49
N LEU A 89 8.90 10.79 18.98
CA LEU A 89 9.96 10.35 18.06
C LEU A 89 9.96 11.21 16.79
N SER A 90 8.78 11.43 16.20
CA SER A 90 8.65 12.28 15.01
C SER A 90 9.08 13.71 15.30
N LEU A 91 8.57 14.31 16.37
CA LEU A 91 8.88 15.71 16.73
C LEU A 91 10.34 15.91 17.10
N LEU A 92 10.96 14.94 17.79
CA LEU A 92 12.38 14.97 18.12
C LEU A 92 13.24 14.93 16.86
N VAL A 93 12.92 14.07 15.89
CA VAL A 93 13.62 14.07 14.60
C VAL A 93 13.47 15.43 13.87
N HIS A 94 12.27 16.02 13.87
CA HIS A 94 12.03 17.34 13.28
C HIS A 94 12.71 18.49 14.03
N SER A 95 12.96 18.35 15.35
CA SER A 95 13.64 19.38 16.13
C SER A 95 15.13 19.47 15.77
N PHE A 96 15.76 18.33 15.50
CA PHE A 96 17.20 18.21 15.25
C PHE A 96 17.61 18.26 13.78
N TYR A 97 16.72 17.95 12.83
CA TYR A 97 17.05 17.85 11.40
C TYR A 97 16.09 18.65 10.52
N LYS A 98 16.64 19.28 9.47
CA LYS A 98 15.89 20.10 8.53
C LYS A 98 15.16 19.19 7.54
N MET A 99 13.87 19.04 7.73
CA MET A 99 13.08 18.05 7.01
C MET A 99 12.24 18.64 5.86
N PRO A 100 12.11 17.93 4.73
CA PRO A 100 11.19 18.30 3.67
C PRO A 100 9.75 18.17 4.15
N ASN A 101 8.84 18.94 3.54
CA ASN A 101 7.42 18.82 3.85
C ASN A 101 6.86 17.52 3.23
N LEU A 102 6.43 16.60 4.09
CA LEU A 102 5.75 15.36 3.70
C LEU A 102 4.24 15.41 3.95
N ASN A 103 3.68 16.59 4.23
CA ASN A 103 2.27 16.78 4.58
C ASN A 103 1.82 15.94 5.79
N LEU A 104 2.73 15.68 6.73
CA LEU A 104 2.37 15.12 8.03
C LEU A 104 1.49 16.11 8.81
N PRO A 105 0.53 15.64 9.62
CA PRO A 105 -0.26 16.50 10.50
C PRO A 105 0.64 17.36 11.42
N PRO A 106 0.22 18.60 11.78
CA PRO A 106 1.05 19.52 12.57
C PRO A 106 1.52 18.99 13.92
N PHE A 107 0.80 18.05 14.52
CA PHE A 107 1.22 17.43 15.77
C PHE A 107 2.30 16.34 15.59
N LEU A 108 2.67 16.01 14.35
CA LEU A 108 3.75 15.08 13.99
C LEU A 108 4.93 15.79 13.31
N THR A 109 4.81 17.07 12.95
CA THR A 109 5.85 17.79 12.22
C THR A 109 5.86 19.27 12.57
N PHE A 110 7.03 19.87 12.57
CA PHE A 110 7.19 21.31 12.59
C PHE A 110 8.51 21.70 11.91
N LYS A 111 8.66 22.99 11.60
CA LYS A 111 9.91 23.53 11.05
C LYS A 111 10.77 24.09 12.17
N SER A 112 11.86 23.39 12.51
CA SER A 112 12.87 23.89 13.44
C SER A 112 13.76 24.96 12.78
N ARG A 113 14.13 26.00 13.54
CA ARG A 113 15.03 27.08 13.07
C ARG A 113 16.51 26.69 13.14
N ASN A 114 16.88 25.80 14.06
CA ASN A 114 18.26 25.46 14.41
C ASN A 114 18.58 23.97 14.14
N SER A 115 18.04 23.41 13.06
CA SER A 115 18.18 21.99 12.73
C SER A 115 19.37 21.71 11.81
N LYS A 116 20.05 20.58 12.03
CA LYS A 116 21.13 20.05 11.18
C LYS A 116 20.62 19.79 9.76
N GLU A 117 21.45 20.05 8.76
CA GLU A 117 21.16 19.58 7.40
C GLU A 117 21.30 18.06 7.32
N PHE A 118 20.60 17.47 6.36
CA PHE A 118 20.50 16.04 6.20
C PHE A 118 20.67 15.66 4.73
N LYS A 119 21.40 14.57 4.48
CA LYS A 119 21.90 14.21 3.15
C LYS A 119 20.90 13.39 2.31
N SER A 120 20.02 12.57 2.91
CA SER A 120 19.32 11.50 2.18
C SER A 120 17.78 11.62 2.18
N THR A 121 17.20 12.49 1.35
CA THR A 121 15.73 12.70 1.29
C THR A 121 14.90 11.39 1.23
N THR A 122 15.44 10.33 0.62
CA THR A 122 14.88 8.98 0.60
C THR A 122 14.68 8.37 1.99
N LEU A 123 15.70 8.35 2.86
CA LEU A 123 15.57 7.79 4.22
C LEU A 123 14.53 8.54 5.04
N PHE A 124 14.39 9.84 4.81
CA PHE A 124 13.37 10.63 5.48
C PHE A 124 11.95 10.32 4.97
N ARG A 125 11.77 10.10 3.66
CA ARG A 125 10.49 9.61 3.13
C ARG A 125 10.11 8.27 3.74
N VAL A 126 11.06 7.34 3.85
CA VAL A 126 10.83 6.05 4.52
C VAL A 126 10.42 6.24 5.98
N PHE A 127 11.10 7.12 6.71
CA PHE A 127 10.75 7.46 8.09
C PHE A 127 9.34 8.09 8.21
N GLY A 128 9.02 9.09 7.40
CA GLY A 128 7.71 9.76 7.42
C GLY A 128 6.57 8.80 7.07
N ALA A 129 6.76 7.94 6.07
CA ALA A 129 5.80 6.87 5.75
C ALA A 129 5.64 5.90 6.92
N PHE A 130 6.75 5.49 7.56
CA PHE A 130 6.70 4.65 8.75
C PHE A 130 5.90 5.30 9.89
N ILE A 131 6.12 6.60 10.19
CA ILE A 131 5.37 7.33 11.21
C ILE A 131 3.87 7.32 10.88
N ALA A 132 3.50 7.66 9.64
CA ALA A 132 2.11 7.64 9.20
C ALA A 132 1.49 6.23 9.31
N LEU A 133 2.18 5.20 8.81
CA LEU A 133 1.75 3.79 8.91
C LEU A 133 1.46 3.38 10.35
N ARG A 134 2.40 3.65 11.28
CA ARG A 134 2.26 3.23 12.68
C ARG A 134 1.22 4.07 13.43
N MET A 135 1.05 5.34 13.08
CA MET A 135 -0.05 6.12 13.62
C MET A 135 -1.41 5.58 13.15
N GLY A 136 -1.50 5.16 11.88
CA GLY A 136 -2.67 4.44 11.37
C GLY A 136 -2.95 3.15 12.14
N ASP A 137 -1.93 2.34 12.42
CA ASP A 137 -2.07 1.13 13.24
C ASP A 137 -2.65 1.43 14.63
N LEU A 138 -2.17 2.48 15.30
CA LEU A 138 -2.65 2.90 16.61
C LEU A 138 -4.11 3.40 16.54
N MET A 139 -4.48 4.20 15.54
CA MET A 139 -5.87 4.63 15.32
C MET A 139 -6.80 3.43 15.09
N ARG A 140 -6.35 2.45 14.28
CA ARG A 140 -7.10 1.21 14.03
C ARG A 140 -7.30 0.41 15.31
N TYR A 141 -6.29 0.30 16.17
CA TYR A 141 -6.41 -0.39 17.46
C TYR A 141 -7.38 0.32 18.42
N LYS A 142 -7.55 1.63 18.29
CA LYS A 142 -8.56 2.41 19.02
C LYS A 142 -9.97 2.29 18.42
N GLY A 143 -10.13 1.67 17.25
CA GLY A 143 -11.41 1.56 16.54
C GLY A 143 -11.73 2.76 15.64
N GLU A 144 -10.81 3.72 15.52
CA GLU A 144 -10.95 4.95 14.71
C GLU A 144 -10.62 4.65 13.23
N ASN A 145 -11.46 3.86 12.56
CA ASN A 145 -11.15 3.31 11.24
C ASN A 145 -10.94 4.38 10.14
N GLU A 146 -11.71 5.47 10.15
CA GLU A 146 -11.55 6.54 9.15
C GLU A 146 -10.24 7.31 9.37
N ARG A 147 -9.89 7.63 10.62
CA ARG A 147 -8.57 8.23 10.93
C ARG A 147 -7.43 7.29 10.57
N ALA A 148 -7.61 5.98 10.80
CA ALA A 148 -6.62 4.99 10.38
C ALA A 148 -6.44 4.98 8.85
N ARG A 149 -7.53 5.05 8.08
CA ARG A 149 -7.49 5.19 6.62
C ARG A 149 -6.68 6.42 6.19
N GLU A 150 -6.97 7.60 6.73
CA GLU A 150 -6.24 8.84 6.40
C GLU A 150 -4.72 8.68 6.59
N TYR A 151 -4.30 8.05 7.69
CA TYR A 151 -2.88 7.78 7.93
C TYR A 151 -2.26 6.77 6.98
N TYR A 152 -2.98 5.71 6.60
CA TYR A 152 -2.47 4.76 5.63
C TYR A 152 -2.40 5.35 4.23
N GLU A 153 -3.39 6.16 3.81
CA GLU A 153 -3.36 6.92 2.55
C GLU A 153 -2.16 7.87 2.53
N LEU A 154 -1.90 8.58 3.63
CA LEU A 154 -0.72 9.42 3.77
C LEU A 154 0.58 8.61 3.68
N SER A 155 0.65 7.45 4.35
CA SER A 155 1.82 6.57 4.27
C SER A 155 2.09 6.11 2.84
N VAL A 156 1.04 5.69 2.13
CA VAL A 156 1.12 5.34 0.70
C VAL A 156 1.60 6.53 -0.10
N CYS A 157 1.00 7.72 0.06
CA CYS A 157 1.39 8.93 -0.66
C CYS A 157 2.88 9.26 -0.47
N ILE A 158 3.42 9.09 0.74
CA ILE A 158 4.84 9.35 1.05
C ILE A 158 5.75 8.26 0.45
N ASN A 159 5.38 6.98 0.61
CA ASN A 159 6.16 5.83 0.14
C ASN A 159 5.26 4.70 -0.37
N GLN A 160 4.97 4.72 -1.67
CA GLN A 160 4.14 3.70 -2.32
C GLN A 160 4.84 2.35 -2.53
N ALA A 161 6.16 2.29 -2.33
CA ALA A 161 6.96 1.08 -2.52
C ALA A 161 6.79 0.06 -1.37
N ASP A 162 6.28 0.48 -0.20
CA ASP A 162 6.04 -0.40 0.93
C ASP A 162 4.63 -1.01 0.86
N GLY A 163 4.56 -2.32 0.60
CA GLY A 163 3.30 -3.07 0.53
C GLY A 163 2.53 -3.12 1.85
N THR A 164 3.17 -2.80 2.99
CA THR A 164 2.52 -2.85 4.30
C THR A 164 1.34 -1.87 4.39
N ALA A 165 1.53 -0.63 3.95
CA ALA A 165 0.49 0.40 4.01
C ALA A 165 -0.70 0.06 3.10
N TRP A 166 -0.43 -0.45 1.90
CA TRP A 166 -1.43 -0.99 0.99
C TRP A 166 -2.23 -2.13 1.63
N ASN A 167 -1.56 -3.07 2.31
CA ASN A 167 -2.26 -4.15 3.00
C ASN A 167 -3.18 -3.62 4.10
N GLN A 168 -2.73 -2.62 4.87
CA GLN A 168 -3.57 -2.03 5.91
C GLN A 168 -4.78 -1.27 5.36
N LEU A 169 -4.64 -0.57 4.21
CA LEU A 169 -5.79 -0.02 3.49
C LEU A 169 -6.78 -1.10 3.07
N GLY A 170 -6.27 -2.23 2.55
CA GLY A 170 -7.11 -3.39 2.21
C GLY A 170 -7.90 -3.89 3.42
N VAL A 171 -7.25 -4.04 4.58
CA VAL A 171 -7.92 -4.44 5.82
C VAL A 171 -9.04 -3.45 6.21
N ILE A 172 -8.80 -2.14 6.11
CA ILE A 172 -9.82 -1.12 6.42
C ILE A 172 -10.97 -1.17 5.40
N ASN A 173 -10.66 -1.27 4.10
CA ASN A 173 -11.67 -1.37 3.05
C ASN A 173 -12.56 -2.61 3.23
N SER A 174 -11.97 -3.77 3.55
CA SER A 174 -12.73 -4.98 3.90
C SER A 174 -13.67 -4.78 5.09
N LYS A 175 -13.21 -4.11 6.16
CA LYS A 175 -14.06 -3.80 7.33
C LYS A 175 -15.22 -2.87 7.00
N CYS A 176 -15.03 -1.96 6.05
CA CYS A 176 -16.07 -1.05 5.56
C CYS A 176 -16.98 -1.66 4.47
N GLY A 177 -16.81 -2.94 4.12
CA GLY A 177 -17.58 -3.58 3.04
C GLY A 177 -17.16 -3.18 1.61
N LYS A 178 -16.07 -2.42 1.45
CA LYS A 178 -15.51 -1.98 0.17
C LYS A 178 -14.60 -3.06 -0.40
N LEU A 179 -15.18 -4.17 -0.85
CA LEU A 179 -14.43 -5.39 -1.18
C LEU A 179 -13.62 -5.27 -2.47
N LEU A 180 -14.07 -4.49 -3.47
CA LEU A 180 -13.31 -4.26 -4.71
C LEU A 180 -12.06 -3.41 -4.43
N GLU A 181 -12.19 -2.36 -3.65
CA GLU A 181 -11.08 -1.54 -3.19
C GLU A 181 -10.14 -2.33 -2.29
N SER A 182 -10.68 -3.24 -1.47
CA SER A 182 -9.87 -4.16 -0.67
C SER A 182 -9.06 -5.13 -1.54
N LEU A 183 -9.68 -5.69 -2.58
CA LEU A 183 -9.03 -6.55 -3.57
C LEU A 183 -7.87 -5.79 -4.22
N TYR A 184 -8.14 -4.59 -4.73
CA TYR A 184 -7.13 -3.70 -5.31
C TYR A 184 -5.97 -3.44 -4.34
N CYS A 185 -6.25 -2.99 -3.12
CA CYS A 185 -5.21 -2.67 -2.14
C CYS A 185 -4.36 -3.89 -1.75
N HIS A 186 -4.96 -5.08 -1.61
CA HIS A 186 -4.19 -6.28 -1.31
C HIS A 186 -3.35 -6.74 -2.52
N SER A 187 -3.84 -6.59 -3.75
CA SER A 187 -3.03 -6.80 -4.95
C SER A 187 -1.85 -5.83 -4.99
N ARG A 188 -2.09 -4.53 -4.77
CA ARG A 188 -1.02 -3.52 -4.66
C ARG A 188 0.01 -3.88 -3.59
N ALA A 189 -0.42 -4.41 -2.45
CA ALA A 189 0.48 -4.84 -1.38
C ALA A 189 1.36 -6.04 -1.77
N LEU A 190 0.80 -6.99 -2.52
CA LEU A 190 1.49 -8.21 -2.93
C LEU A 190 2.55 -7.94 -4.01
N TYR A 191 2.29 -6.99 -4.92
CA TYR A 191 3.18 -6.63 -6.04
C TYR A 191 3.89 -5.29 -5.87
N ALA A 192 3.94 -4.75 -4.66
CA ALA A 192 4.76 -3.58 -4.39
C ALA A 192 6.25 -3.93 -4.50
N TYR A 193 7.11 -2.93 -4.74
CA TYR A 193 8.56 -3.11 -4.74
C TYR A 193 9.11 -3.75 -3.45
N GLN A 194 8.49 -3.48 -2.31
CA GLN A 194 8.65 -4.24 -1.07
C GLN A 194 7.34 -5.01 -0.80
N PRO A 195 7.23 -6.26 -1.29
CA PRO A 195 6.01 -7.05 -1.17
C PRO A 195 5.60 -7.34 0.27
N PHE A 196 4.30 -7.33 0.53
CA PHE A 196 3.73 -7.78 1.79
C PHE A 196 3.00 -9.11 1.61
N GLN A 197 3.71 -10.22 1.82
CA GLN A 197 3.25 -11.58 1.49
C GLN A 197 1.93 -11.98 2.17
N THR A 198 1.67 -11.49 3.39
CA THR A 198 0.40 -11.76 4.10
C THR A 198 -0.83 -11.24 3.35
N ALA A 199 -0.68 -10.30 2.40
CA ALA A 199 -1.76 -9.84 1.54
C ALA A 199 -2.38 -10.99 0.71
N SER A 200 -1.59 -12.00 0.34
CA SER A 200 -2.09 -13.19 -0.35
C SER A 200 -3.18 -13.92 0.44
N ALA A 201 -3.00 -14.10 1.76
CA ALA A 201 -4.01 -14.71 2.61
C ALA A 201 -5.30 -13.87 2.70
N ASN A 202 -5.18 -12.54 2.69
CA ASN A 202 -6.33 -11.63 2.67
C ASN A 202 -7.08 -11.69 1.33
N LEU A 203 -6.36 -11.75 0.20
CA LEU A 203 -6.93 -11.99 -1.13
C LEU A 203 -7.71 -13.31 -1.15
N SER A 204 -7.10 -14.42 -0.73
CA SER A 204 -7.78 -15.72 -0.66
C SER A 204 -9.01 -15.69 0.25
N ALA A 205 -9.00 -14.91 1.33
CA ALA A 205 -10.17 -14.75 2.20
C ALA A 205 -11.32 -14.01 1.50
N ILE A 206 -11.04 -13.02 0.65
CA ILE A 206 -12.04 -12.38 -0.21
C ILE A 206 -12.54 -13.40 -1.22
N PHE A 207 -11.64 -14.09 -1.93
CA PHE A 207 -12.02 -15.00 -3.00
C PHE A 207 -12.90 -16.16 -2.53
N ARG A 208 -12.62 -16.75 -1.37
CA ARG A 208 -13.45 -17.83 -0.81
C ARG A 208 -14.91 -17.41 -0.58
N LYS A 209 -15.18 -16.12 -0.33
CA LYS A 209 -16.56 -15.61 -0.17
C LYS A 209 -17.33 -15.54 -1.50
N PHE A 210 -16.64 -15.53 -2.63
CA PHE A 210 -17.23 -15.31 -3.95
C PHE A 210 -17.07 -16.50 -4.91
N ALA A 211 -16.16 -17.43 -4.63
CA ALA A 211 -15.87 -18.58 -5.50
C ALA A 211 -17.10 -19.45 -5.81
N ASN A 212 -18.03 -19.57 -4.86
CA ASN A 212 -19.25 -20.38 -4.98
C ASN A 212 -20.47 -19.56 -5.45
N LYS A 213 -20.32 -18.26 -5.76
CA LYS A 213 -21.40 -17.48 -6.33
C LYS A 213 -21.58 -17.87 -7.81
N ASP A 214 -22.81 -18.16 -8.19
CA ASP A 214 -23.20 -18.48 -9.57
C ASP A 214 -23.18 -17.20 -10.41
N THR A 215 -22.22 -17.09 -11.34
CA THR A 215 -22.02 -15.88 -12.14
C THR A 215 -23.11 -15.64 -13.18
N SER A 216 -23.92 -16.65 -13.50
CA SER A 216 -25.06 -16.49 -14.40
C SER A 216 -26.19 -15.65 -13.78
N LYS A 217 -26.27 -15.61 -12.44
CA LYS A 217 -27.32 -14.90 -11.72
C LYS A 217 -27.05 -13.40 -11.64
N GLU A 218 -28.12 -12.64 -11.42
CA GLU A 218 -28.02 -11.20 -11.21
C GLU A 218 -27.33 -10.89 -9.88
N MET A 219 -26.32 -10.01 -9.93
CA MET A 219 -25.62 -9.46 -8.78
C MET A 219 -24.96 -8.12 -9.17
N PRO A 220 -24.57 -7.29 -8.20
CA PRO A 220 -23.86 -6.04 -8.49
C PRO A 220 -22.60 -6.30 -9.35
N LEU A 221 -22.30 -5.42 -10.31
CA LEU A 221 -21.17 -5.62 -11.24
C LEU A 221 -19.81 -5.76 -10.53
N ARG A 222 -19.63 -5.06 -9.41
CA ARG A 222 -18.45 -5.19 -8.55
C ARG A 222 -18.34 -6.59 -7.93
N ASP A 223 -19.46 -7.14 -7.47
CA ASP A 223 -19.53 -8.49 -6.93
C ASP A 223 -19.30 -9.55 -8.02
N LEU A 224 -19.86 -9.32 -9.21
CA LEU A 224 -19.66 -10.17 -10.39
C LEU A 224 -18.17 -10.23 -10.77
N PHE A 225 -17.50 -9.07 -10.83
CA PHE A 225 -16.06 -9.02 -11.07
C PHE A 225 -15.27 -9.83 -10.04
N ILE A 226 -15.55 -9.65 -8.75
CA ILE A 226 -14.86 -10.38 -7.69
C ILE A 226 -15.13 -11.89 -7.83
N ALA A 227 -16.35 -12.31 -8.16
CA ALA A 227 -16.68 -13.72 -8.40
C ALA A 227 -15.91 -14.31 -9.58
N ILE A 228 -15.81 -13.59 -10.70
CA ILE A 228 -15.03 -13.99 -11.87
C ILE A 228 -13.54 -14.15 -11.50
N ILE A 229 -12.93 -13.15 -10.88
CA ILE A 229 -11.52 -13.22 -10.46
C ILE A 229 -11.29 -14.34 -9.43
N SER A 230 -12.24 -14.56 -8.51
CA SER A 230 -12.17 -15.65 -7.53
C SER A 230 -12.17 -17.03 -8.21
N LYS A 231 -13.04 -17.21 -9.20
CA LYS A 231 -13.12 -18.45 -9.99
C LYS A 231 -11.86 -18.65 -10.84
N ILE A 232 -11.32 -17.60 -11.44
CA ILE A 232 -10.03 -17.63 -12.13
C ILE A 232 -8.92 -18.08 -11.17
N HIS A 233 -8.82 -17.48 -9.98
CA HIS A 233 -7.81 -17.82 -8.97
C HIS A 233 -7.89 -19.27 -8.51
N PHE A 234 -9.10 -19.82 -8.33
CA PHE A 234 -9.29 -21.22 -7.92
C PHE A 234 -9.45 -22.20 -9.09
N MET A 235 -9.23 -21.75 -10.33
CA MET A 235 -9.42 -22.54 -11.55
C MET A 235 -10.81 -23.21 -11.66
N LEU A 236 -11.85 -22.49 -11.27
CA LEU A 236 -13.25 -22.94 -11.31
C LEU A 236 -13.96 -22.49 -12.59
N ASN A 237 -15.00 -23.22 -12.96
CA ASN A 237 -15.87 -22.84 -14.07
C ASN A 237 -16.60 -21.51 -13.80
N ILE A 238 -16.75 -20.70 -14.84
CA ILE A 238 -17.53 -19.45 -14.84
C ILE A 238 -18.85 -19.75 -15.55
N GLU A 239 -19.97 -19.67 -14.83
CA GLU A 239 -21.30 -19.91 -15.37
C GLU A 239 -21.79 -18.71 -16.20
N GLY A 240 -22.73 -18.95 -17.13
CA GLY A 240 -23.38 -17.88 -17.91
C GLY A 240 -22.71 -17.52 -19.24
N GLY A 241 -21.58 -18.15 -19.59
CA GLY A 241 -20.95 -17.98 -20.90
C GLY A 241 -20.46 -16.55 -21.16
N ASP A 242 -20.53 -16.13 -22.43
CA ASP A 242 -20.00 -14.82 -22.86
C ASP A 242 -20.82 -13.63 -22.34
N GLU A 243 -22.12 -13.83 -22.10
CA GLU A 243 -23.04 -12.80 -21.58
C GLU A 243 -22.57 -12.20 -20.26
N VAL A 244 -21.92 -13.01 -19.40
CA VAL A 244 -21.38 -12.54 -18.12
C VAL A 244 -20.26 -11.52 -18.30
N PHE A 245 -19.40 -11.72 -19.29
CA PHE A 245 -18.31 -10.78 -19.57
C PHE A 245 -18.82 -9.51 -20.26
N GLU A 246 -19.80 -9.64 -21.15
CA GLU A 246 -20.46 -8.50 -21.80
C GLU A 246 -21.17 -7.60 -20.78
N ARG A 247 -21.90 -8.19 -19.81
CA ARG A 247 -22.53 -7.46 -18.71
C ARG A 247 -21.52 -6.69 -17.84
N LEU A 248 -20.33 -7.25 -17.66
CA LEU A 248 -19.27 -6.63 -16.86
C LEU A 248 -18.52 -5.52 -17.61
N GLY A 249 -18.49 -5.56 -18.94
CA GLY A 249 -17.68 -4.70 -19.81
C GLY A 249 -17.69 -3.21 -19.44
N PRO A 250 -18.85 -2.55 -19.39
CA PRO A 250 -18.91 -1.13 -19.08
C PRO A 250 -18.29 -0.77 -17.73
N ALA A 251 -18.47 -1.61 -16.70
CA ALA A 251 -17.93 -1.36 -15.38
C ALA A 251 -16.40 -1.54 -15.28
N ILE A 252 -15.83 -2.48 -16.03
CA ILE A 252 -14.38 -2.70 -16.01
C ILE A 252 -13.61 -1.63 -16.79
N GLY A 253 -14.18 -1.11 -17.87
CA GLY A 253 -13.56 -0.03 -18.67
C GLY A 253 -13.35 1.29 -17.90
N GLU A 254 -14.13 1.51 -16.85
CA GLU A 254 -14.08 2.72 -16.02
C GLU A 254 -13.41 2.52 -14.65
N SER A 255 -13.03 1.28 -14.28
CA SER A 255 -12.52 0.97 -12.94
C SER A 255 -11.06 0.54 -12.95
N LYS A 256 -10.22 1.39 -12.36
CA LYS A 256 -8.81 1.05 -12.10
C LYS A 256 -8.67 -0.15 -11.17
N GLU A 257 -9.56 -0.29 -10.19
CA GLU A 257 -9.52 -1.39 -9.23
C GLU A 257 -9.72 -2.72 -9.94
N MET A 258 -10.65 -2.78 -10.90
CA MET A 258 -10.90 -3.97 -11.71
C MET A 258 -9.72 -4.26 -12.64
N ILE A 259 -9.27 -3.29 -13.44
CA ILE A 259 -8.16 -3.48 -14.39
C ILE A 259 -6.89 -3.89 -13.64
N CYS A 260 -6.50 -3.20 -12.57
CA CYS A 260 -5.29 -3.55 -11.83
C CYS A 260 -5.40 -4.92 -11.16
N SER A 261 -6.57 -5.30 -10.66
CA SER A 261 -6.77 -6.63 -10.06
C SER A 261 -6.77 -7.74 -11.11
N LEU A 262 -7.24 -7.48 -12.32
CA LEU A 262 -7.13 -8.39 -13.46
C LEU A 262 -5.66 -8.64 -13.82
N VAL A 263 -4.88 -7.57 -14.00
CA VAL A 263 -3.46 -7.71 -14.38
C VAL A 263 -2.67 -8.44 -13.28
N ALA A 264 -2.94 -8.14 -12.01
CA ALA A 264 -2.35 -8.89 -10.90
C ALA A 264 -2.75 -10.38 -10.89
N ALA A 265 -3.99 -10.70 -11.26
CA ALA A 265 -4.46 -12.09 -11.30
C ALA A 265 -3.86 -12.86 -12.49
N SER A 266 -3.69 -12.23 -13.65
CA SER A 266 -3.11 -12.87 -14.83
C SER A 266 -1.64 -13.20 -14.65
N ASP A 267 -0.85 -12.25 -14.11
CA ASP A 267 0.60 -12.39 -14.01
C ASP A 267 1.02 -13.58 -13.11
N ASN A 268 0.17 -13.96 -12.15
CA ASN A 268 0.38 -15.17 -11.35
C ASN A 268 0.18 -16.48 -12.13
N LEU A 269 -0.78 -16.47 -13.05
CA LEU A 269 -1.30 -17.67 -13.68
C LEU A 269 -0.55 -18.03 -14.97
N ASP A 270 0.17 -17.08 -15.55
CA ASP A 270 0.90 -17.26 -16.81
C ASP A 270 2.02 -18.32 -16.74
N ALA A 271 2.57 -18.59 -15.55
CA ALA A 271 3.58 -19.62 -15.36
C ALA A 271 3.00 -21.03 -15.18
N GLU A 272 1.71 -21.13 -14.81
CA GLU A 272 1.08 -22.37 -14.34
C GLU A 272 0.00 -22.91 -15.27
N LEU A 273 -0.55 -22.07 -16.16
CA LEU A 273 -1.66 -22.43 -17.03
C LEU A 273 -1.24 -22.88 -18.44
N ASP A 274 -1.86 -23.97 -18.90
CA ASP A 274 -1.94 -24.28 -20.32
C ASP A 274 -2.81 -23.24 -21.04
N ARG A 275 -2.31 -22.75 -22.18
CA ARG A 275 -3.02 -21.77 -23.03
C ARG A 275 -4.34 -22.29 -23.57
N GLU A 276 -4.49 -23.61 -23.68
CA GLU A 276 -5.74 -24.23 -24.13
C GLU A 276 -6.80 -24.32 -23.02
N SER A 277 -6.43 -24.08 -21.77
CA SER A 277 -7.34 -24.17 -20.63
C SER A 277 -8.48 -23.16 -20.72
N SER A 278 -9.66 -23.55 -20.22
CA SER A 278 -10.82 -22.66 -20.16
C SER A 278 -10.55 -21.41 -19.32
N ILE A 279 -9.67 -21.50 -18.32
CA ILE A 279 -9.33 -20.38 -17.44
C ILE A 279 -8.50 -19.34 -18.20
N PHE A 280 -7.50 -19.78 -18.96
CA PHE A 280 -6.70 -18.87 -19.79
C PHE A 280 -7.57 -18.11 -20.79
N LYS A 281 -8.51 -18.81 -21.45
CA LYS A 281 -9.49 -18.19 -22.37
C LYS A 281 -10.40 -17.17 -21.67
N ASN A 282 -10.75 -17.39 -20.40
CA ASN A 282 -11.55 -16.43 -19.63
C ASN A 282 -10.76 -15.16 -19.28
N ILE A 283 -9.48 -15.29 -18.94
CA ILE A 283 -8.57 -14.14 -18.73
C ILE A 283 -8.43 -13.35 -20.03
N GLU A 284 -8.17 -14.04 -21.15
CA GLU A 284 -8.08 -13.42 -22.48
C GLU A 284 -9.36 -12.64 -22.84
N LYS A 285 -10.54 -13.22 -22.61
CA LYS A 285 -11.83 -12.54 -22.84
C LYS A 285 -11.97 -11.30 -21.97
N LEU A 286 -11.70 -11.42 -20.67
CA LEU A 286 -11.81 -10.31 -19.74
C LEU A 286 -10.84 -9.18 -20.09
N TRP A 287 -9.62 -9.52 -20.54
CA TRP A 287 -8.62 -8.55 -21.02
C TRP A 287 -9.08 -7.81 -22.27
N LYS A 288 -9.57 -8.54 -23.29
CA LYS A 288 -10.09 -7.96 -24.54
C LYS A 288 -11.23 -6.99 -24.27
N ILE A 289 -12.16 -7.38 -23.40
CA ILE A 289 -13.30 -6.53 -23.01
C ILE A 289 -12.81 -5.31 -22.24
N SER A 290 -11.91 -5.48 -21.26
CA SER A 290 -11.33 -4.36 -20.50
C SER A 290 -10.70 -3.31 -21.43
N HIS A 291 -9.90 -3.77 -22.40
CA HIS A 291 -9.23 -2.88 -23.35
C HIS A 291 -10.22 -2.20 -24.30
N LYS A 292 -11.17 -2.94 -24.86
CA LYS A 292 -12.21 -2.40 -25.73
C LYS A 292 -13.03 -1.32 -25.01
N GLU A 293 -13.50 -1.61 -23.80
CA GLU A 293 -14.37 -0.72 -23.04
C GLU A 293 -13.59 0.50 -22.53
N LEU A 294 -12.33 0.34 -22.10
CA LEU A 294 -11.47 1.48 -21.76
C LEU A 294 -11.32 2.45 -22.94
N LEU A 295 -11.07 1.94 -24.16
CA LEU A 295 -10.96 2.78 -25.35
C LEU A 295 -12.28 3.48 -25.72
N GLN A 296 -13.42 2.82 -25.51
CA GLN A 296 -14.74 3.41 -25.77
C GLN A 296 -15.06 4.58 -24.82
N HIS A 297 -14.67 4.48 -23.55
CA HIS A 297 -14.87 5.53 -22.56
C HIS A 297 -13.74 6.58 -22.56
N MET A 298 -12.64 6.33 -23.27
CA MET A 298 -11.52 7.26 -23.40
C MET A 298 -11.84 8.37 -24.41
N ASN A 299 -11.75 9.62 -23.98
CA ASN A 299 -11.75 10.75 -24.91
C ASN A 299 -10.39 10.83 -25.61
N ILE A 300 -10.27 10.27 -26.81
CA ILE A 300 -8.99 10.15 -27.54
C ILE A 300 -8.37 11.51 -27.87
N GLN A 301 -9.18 12.57 -27.98
CA GLN A 301 -8.66 13.92 -28.20
C GLN A 301 -8.06 14.55 -26.94
N LYS A 302 -8.42 14.03 -25.76
CA LYS A 302 -7.94 14.51 -24.45
C LYS A 302 -8.09 13.41 -23.39
N PRO A 303 -7.32 12.31 -23.48
CA PRO A 303 -7.37 11.24 -22.50
C PRO A 303 -6.85 11.72 -21.15
N SER A 304 -7.44 11.23 -20.07
CA SER A 304 -6.90 11.49 -18.73
C SER A 304 -5.61 10.70 -18.50
N ASP A 305 -4.75 11.20 -17.61
CA ASP A 305 -3.49 10.52 -17.27
C ASP A 305 -3.75 9.12 -16.70
N GLU A 306 -4.80 8.95 -15.88
CA GLU A 306 -5.21 7.64 -15.34
C GLU A 306 -5.61 6.66 -16.46
N GLN A 307 -6.42 7.09 -17.43
CA GLN A 307 -6.80 6.25 -18.56
C GLN A 307 -5.59 5.83 -19.42
N LEU A 308 -4.61 6.72 -19.61
CA LEU A 308 -3.37 6.39 -20.31
C LEU A 308 -2.55 5.34 -19.57
N HIS A 309 -2.47 5.42 -18.23
CA HIS A 309 -1.80 4.41 -17.43
C HIS A 309 -2.53 3.07 -17.41
N LEU A 310 -3.86 3.06 -17.32
CA LEU A 310 -4.66 1.84 -17.43
C LEU A 310 -4.49 1.18 -18.80
N LEU A 311 -4.43 1.98 -19.86
CA LEU A 311 -4.12 1.49 -21.20
C LEU A 311 -2.72 0.88 -21.26
N MET A 312 -1.72 1.53 -20.66
CA MET A 312 -0.35 0.99 -20.55
C MET A 312 -0.30 -0.36 -19.84
N LEU A 313 -1.09 -0.55 -18.76
CA LEU A 313 -1.20 -1.83 -18.08
C LEU A 313 -1.78 -2.92 -18.98
N LEU A 314 -2.84 -2.61 -19.73
CA LEU A 314 -3.44 -3.55 -20.68
C LEU A 314 -2.53 -3.84 -21.88
N LEU A 315 -1.70 -2.87 -22.29
CA LEU A 315 -0.70 -3.05 -23.35
C LEU A 315 0.50 -3.93 -22.94
N ARG A 316 0.57 -4.41 -21.68
CA ARG A 316 1.49 -5.50 -21.30
C ARG A 316 1.19 -6.81 -22.04
N ARG A 317 -0.04 -6.98 -22.54
CA ARG A 317 -0.49 -8.11 -23.38
C ARG A 317 -1.06 -7.59 -24.71
N PRO A 318 -0.21 -7.07 -25.61
CA PRO A 318 -0.69 -6.47 -26.86
C PRO A 318 -1.46 -7.46 -27.74
N GLU A 319 -1.23 -8.77 -27.61
CA GLU A 319 -1.96 -9.84 -28.29
C GLU A 319 -3.47 -9.87 -27.98
N TYR A 320 -3.89 -9.26 -26.86
CA TYR A 320 -5.30 -9.16 -26.46
C TYR A 320 -5.90 -7.77 -26.71
N CYS A 321 -5.12 -6.86 -27.29
CA CYS A 321 -5.51 -5.49 -27.51
C CYS A 321 -5.90 -5.27 -28.98
N THR A 322 -6.96 -4.49 -29.20
CA THR A 322 -7.39 -4.06 -30.53
C THR A 322 -6.56 -2.86 -31.01
N THR A 323 -6.35 -2.75 -32.31
CA THR A 323 -5.66 -1.60 -32.93
C THR A 323 -6.58 -0.43 -33.28
N ALA A 324 -7.87 -0.52 -32.93
CA ALA A 324 -8.84 0.54 -33.15
C ALA A 324 -8.37 1.86 -32.53
N ASN A 325 -8.51 2.95 -33.28
CA ASN A 325 -8.15 4.32 -32.88
C ASN A 325 -6.68 4.54 -32.49
N SER A 326 -5.79 3.57 -32.78
CA SER A 326 -4.37 3.65 -32.48
C SER A 326 -3.68 4.82 -33.19
N SER A 327 -4.07 5.12 -34.44
CA SER A 327 -3.52 6.25 -35.21
C SER A 327 -3.84 7.60 -34.58
N GLU A 328 -5.07 7.79 -34.10
CA GLU A 328 -5.52 9.03 -33.46
C GLU A 328 -4.85 9.22 -32.11
N LEU A 329 -4.78 8.16 -31.29
CA LEU A 329 -4.11 8.22 -30.00
C LEU A 329 -2.60 8.50 -30.16
N VAL A 330 -1.94 7.86 -31.13
CA VAL A 330 -0.53 8.14 -31.45
C VAL A 330 -0.35 9.58 -31.94
N SER A 331 -1.28 10.10 -32.75
CA SER A 331 -1.25 11.50 -33.20
C SER A 331 -1.42 12.48 -32.03
N TYR A 332 -2.33 12.19 -31.10
CA TYR A 332 -2.50 12.95 -29.87
C TYR A 332 -1.20 12.93 -29.04
N LEU A 333 -0.64 11.75 -28.76
CA LEU A 333 0.58 11.63 -27.96
C LEU A 333 1.79 12.34 -28.60
N LYS A 334 1.88 12.37 -29.94
CA LYS A 334 2.90 13.12 -30.66
C LYS A 334 2.69 14.64 -30.63
N SER A 335 1.44 15.10 -30.53
CA SER A 335 1.10 16.54 -30.49
C SER A 335 1.09 17.11 -29.07
N ARG A 336 0.95 16.26 -28.05
CA ARG A 336 1.15 16.58 -26.63
C ARG A 336 2.63 16.94 -26.44
N GLY A 337 2.96 18.23 -26.45
CA GLY A 337 4.34 18.73 -26.35
C GLY A 337 5.08 18.41 -25.03
N ASP A 338 4.48 17.63 -24.13
CA ASP A 338 5.09 17.11 -22.92
C ASP A 338 5.22 15.58 -23.03
N SER A 339 6.43 15.06 -22.84
CA SER A 339 6.74 13.64 -22.90
C SER A 339 6.48 12.90 -21.58
N VAL A 340 6.06 13.60 -20.53
CA VAL A 340 5.80 13.02 -19.20
C VAL A 340 4.30 12.96 -18.90
N ILE A 341 3.83 11.77 -18.51
CA ILE A 341 2.48 11.55 -17.99
C ILE A 341 2.61 11.36 -16.47
N PRO A 342 2.05 12.26 -15.64
CA PRO A 342 2.04 12.09 -14.19
C PRO A 342 1.40 10.76 -13.78
N ASP A 343 2.09 10.01 -12.92
CA ASP A 343 1.64 8.71 -12.40
C ASP A 343 1.51 8.80 -10.87
N PRO A 344 0.44 9.42 -10.35
CA PRO A 344 0.24 9.55 -8.91
C PRO A 344 0.04 8.19 -8.23
N GLU A 345 -0.40 7.18 -8.99
CA GLU A 345 -0.60 5.80 -8.53
C GLU A 345 0.67 4.97 -8.59
N ARG A 346 1.72 5.47 -9.25
CA ARG A 346 2.97 4.75 -9.55
C ARG A 346 2.72 3.35 -10.07
N PHE A 347 1.91 3.21 -11.11
CA PHE A 347 1.68 1.93 -11.77
C PHE A 347 2.97 1.28 -12.27
N HIS A 348 4.04 2.03 -12.53
CA HIS A 348 5.36 1.49 -12.88
C HIS A 348 6.05 0.69 -11.75
N ILE A 349 5.68 0.85 -10.48
CA ILE A 349 6.15 0.00 -9.37
C ILE A 349 5.14 -1.09 -9.00
N PHE A 350 4.08 -1.22 -9.78
CA PHE A 350 3.08 -2.27 -9.65
C PHE A 350 3.42 -3.38 -10.66
N MET A 351 3.82 -4.54 -10.12
CA MET A 351 4.28 -5.75 -10.84
C MET A 351 5.63 -5.57 -11.53
#